data_AF-A0A357NE87-F1
#
_entry.id   AF-A0A357NE87-F1
#
_cell.length_a   1.000
_cell.length_b   1.000
_cell.length_c   1.000
_cell.angle_alpha   90.00
_cell.angle_beta   90.00
_cell.angle_gamma   90.00
#
_symmetry.space_group_name_H-M   'P 1'
#
loop_
_entity.id
_entity.type
_entity.pdbx_description
1 polymer ?
#
loop_
_entity_poly.entity_id
_entity_poly.type
_entity_poly.pdbx_seq_one_letter_code
_entity_poly.pdbx_strand_id
1 'polypeptide(L)' 'GVAYLDDGTMIVVDGGKKHIGETIGVLVTSVLQTAAGRMIFAKPKALERAL' A
#
# COMPACT_ATOMS: atom_id res chain seq x y z
N GLY A 1 2.46 -7.28 1.65
CA GLY A 1 3.83 -6.82 1.36
C GLY A 1 4.06 -5.51 2.08
N VAL A 2 5.31 -5.08 2.22
CA VAL A 2 5.64 -3.77 2.81
C VAL A 2 6.31 -2.92 1.73
N ALA A 3 5.91 -1.67 1.65
CA ALA A 3 6.54 -0.64 0.84
C ALA A 3 6.88 0.57 1.73
N TYR A 4 7.71 1.46 1.21
CA TYR A 4 8.10 2.68 1.90
C TYR A 4 7.92 3.86 0.96
N LEU A 5 7.48 4.98 1.51
CA LEU A 5 7.63 6.28 0.86
C LEU A 5 9.08 6.77 1.00
N ASP A 6 9.44 7.79 0.22
CA ASP A 6 10.77 8.42 0.26
C ASP A 6 11.10 9.04 1.63
N ASP A 7 10.07 9.38 2.41
CA ASP A 7 10.20 9.91 3.78
C ASP A 7 10.33 8.80 4.86
N GLY A 8 10.37 7.53 4.44
CA GLY A 8 10.47 6.37 5.34
C GLY A 8 9.13 5.90 5.91
N THR A 9 8.00 6.53 5.57
CA THR A 9 6.68 6.06 5.99
C THR A 9 6.43 4.64 5.50
N MET A 10 6.09 3.73 6.42
CA MET A 10 5.78 2.34 6.10
C MET A 10 4.35 2.19 5.56
N ILE A 11 4.23 1.51 4.42
CA ILE A 11 2.97 1.14 3.77
C ILE A 11 2.80 -0.38 3.81
N VAL A 12 1.71 -0.84 4.41
CA VAL A 12 1.32 -2.25 4.41
C VAL A 12 0.31 -2.49 3.30
N VAL A 13 0.69 -3.32 2.32
CA VAL A 13 -0.16 -3.66 1.16
C VAL A 13 -0.73 -5.07 1.33
N ASP A 14 -2.05 -5.17 1.51
CA ASP A 14 -2.76 -6.45 1.51
C ASP A 14 -2.59 -7.19 0.17
N GLY A 15 -2.37 -8.50 0.20
CA GLY A 15 -2.07 -9.30 -0.99
C GLY A 15 -0.75 -8.98 -1.69
N GLY A 16 0.04 -8.00 -1.21
CA GLY A 16 1.23 -7.50 -1.91
C GLY A 16 2.36 -8.51 -2.14
N LYS A 17 2.33 -9.69 -1.49
CA LYS A 17 3.31 -10.77 -1.74
C LYS A 17 3.27 -11.23 -3.21
N LYS A 18 2.10 -11.20 -3.85
CA LYS A 18 1.91 -11.65 -5.24
C LYS A 18 2.48 -10.67 -6.27
N HIS A 19 2.83 -9.46 -5.85
CA HIS A 19 3.24 -8.36 -6.72
C HIS A 19 4.66 -7.87 -6.39
N ILE A 20 5.49 -8.72 -5.78
CA ILE A 20 6.88 -8.38 -5.48
C ILE A 20 7.65 -8.29 -6.80
N GLY A 21 8.34 -7.18 -7.02
CA GLY A 21 9.06 -6.89 -8.27
C GLY A 21 8.18 -6.27 -9.37
N GLU A 22 6.88 -6.08 -9.12
CA GLU A 22 5.95 -5.42 -10.04
C GLU A 22 5.68 -3.97 -9.60
N THR A 23 5.44 -3.10 -10.56
CA THR A 23 4.88 -1.77 -10.29
C THR A 23 3.36 -1.83 -10.46
N ILE A 24 2.63 -1.73 -9.35
CA ILE A 24 1.17 -1.77 -9.35
C ILE A 24 0.57 -0.50 -8.73
N GLY A 25 -0.62 -0.12 -9.20
CA GLY A 25 -1.45 0.87 -8.51
C GLY A 25 -2.10 0.26 -7.27
N VAL A 26 -2.10 0.99 -6.16
CA VAL A 26 -2.78 0.60 -4.92
C VAL A 26 -3.77 1.68 -4.48
N LEU A 27 -4.79 1.28 -3.75
CA LEU A 27 -5.73 2.17 -3.07
C LEU A 27 -5.45 2.16 -1.57
N VAL A 28 -5.22 3.34 -1.00
CA VAL A 28 -5.11 3.52 0.45
C VAL A 28 -6.47 3.27 1.10
N THR A 29 -6.52 2.38 2.08
CA THR A 29 -7.75 1.99 2.78
C THR A 29 -7.86 2.63 4.16
N SER A 30 -6.73 2.84 4.85
CA SER A 30 -6.70 3.53 6.13
C SER A 30 -5.31 4.07 6.45
N VAL A 31 -5.27 5.04 7.36
CA VAL A 31 -4.05 5.59 7.95
C VAL A 31 -4.16 5.49 9.46
N LEU A 32 -3.16 4.89 10.09
CA LEU A 32 -3.02 4.85 11.54
C LEU A 32 -1.92 5.82 11.95
N GLN A 33 -2.29 6.86 12.69
CA GLN A 33 -1.35 7.80 13.30
C GLN A 33 -0.99 7.30 14.71
N THR A 34 0.30 7.28 15.02
CA THR A 34 0.85 7.01 16.36
C THR A 34 1.84 8.11 16.75
N ALA A 35 2.27 8.12 18.02
CA ALA A 35 3.33 9.03 18.47
C ALA A 35 4.67 8.78 17.77
N ALA A 36 4.93 7.56 17.29
CA ALA A 36 6.14 7.20 16.56
C ALA A 36 6.07 7.51 15.06
N GLY A 37 4.91 7.93 14.55
CA GLY A 37 4.71 8.25 13.13
C GLY A 37 3.42 7.66 12.56
N ARG A 38 3.40 7.48 11.24
CA ARG A 38 2.23 7.00 10.49
C ARG A 38 2.46 5.60 9.93
N MET A 39 1.42 4.79 9.99
CA MET A 39 1.30 3.58 9.19
C MET A 39 0.17 3.74 8.17
N ILE A 40 0.44 3.40 6.92
CA ILE A 40 -0.55 3.46 5.85
C ILE A 40 -0.90 2.03 5.46
N PHE A 41 -2.20 1.75 5.30
CA PHE A 41 -2.68 0.47 4.80
C PHE A 41 -3.28 0.67 3.42
N ALA A 42 -2.99 -0.26 2.51
CA ALA A 42 -3.46 -0.22 1.13
C ALA A 42 -3.80 -1.61 0.61
N LYS A 43 -4.53 -1.66 -0.49
CA LYS A 43 -4.80 -2.86 -1.28
C LYS A 43 -4.54 -2.59 -2.77
N PRO A 44 -4.17 -3.59 -3.58
CA PRO A 44 -4.10 -3.44 -5.02
C PRO A 44 -5.38 -2.80 -5.56
N LYS A 45 -5.24 -1.80 -6.43
CA LYS A 45 -6.40 -1.25 -7.14
C LYS A 45 -6.95 -2.40 -7.97
N ALA A 46 -8.19 -2.82 -7.70
CA ALA A 46 -8.86 -3.75 -8.59
C ALA A 46 -8.79 -3.13 -9.98
N LEU A 47 -8.26 -3.87 -10.95
CA LEU A 47 -8.36 -3.48 -12.34
C LEU A 47 -9.87 -3.48 -12.61
N GLU A 48 -10.52 -2.33 -12.48
CA GLU A 48 -11.76 -2.09 -13.20
C GLU A 48 -11.36 -2.27 -14.66
N ARG A 49 -11.52 -3.50 -15.16
CA ARG A 49 -11.69 -3.70 -16.58
C ARG A 49 -12.97 -2.94 -16.87
N ALA A 50 -12.82 -1.69 -17.32
CA ALA A 50 -13.89 -0.94 -17.91
C ALA A 50 -14.52 -1.87 -18.97
N LEU A 51 -15.74 -2.30 -18.68
CA LEU A 51 -16.62 -2.97 -19.63
C LEU A 51 -17.11 -1.95 -20.65
#